data_AF-A0A7Z7VXE1-F1
#
_entry.id   AF-A0A7Z7VXE1-F1
#
_cell.length_a   1.000
_cell.length_b   1.000
_cell.length_c   1.000
_cell.angle_alpha   90.00
_cell.angle_beta   90.00
_cell.angle_gamma   90.00
#
_symmetry.space_group_name_H-M   'P 1'
#
loop_
_entity.id
_entity.type
_entity.pdbx_description
1 polymer ?
#
loop_
_entity_poly.entity_id
_entity_poly.type
_entity_poly.pdbx_seq_one_letter_code
_entity_poly.pdbx_strand_id
1 'polypeptide(L)'
;MKKSIVLVLGLSLVLTACSPVNDKDSKSSKQNTESQQQDRNKVKQIATDKDVQGDDYRTILPFKESQARGLIQENMANSYNGEDFEDGLLDISKTVYPTDDYLYQDGQYLDKDTIKAYLKPKYTKKELDKMSDKEKKEKNATENLGLNPSVNGESDEEKIAKNSPAYLSNILEQDYYDNGDTKGNNIKGMTIGLAMNSIYYYQKEKYGETYNEKLDKKEVKEKGQEMAEEILSRLRENEDLKDIPITFAVYIQSGQEDIIPGHFVSYATSEENGSKLSEWQKIRSKNGFTTFRGCRRFK
;
A
#
# COMPACT_ATOMS: atom_id res chain seq x y z
N MET A 1 -26.69 75.74 -17.52
CA MET A 1 -25.87 76.84 -16.96
C MET A 1 -26.15 76.95 -15.47
N LYS A 2 -25.07 76.94 -14.66
CA LYS A 2 -24.98 77.31 -13.22
C LYS A 2 -25.69 76.38 -12.22
N LYS A 3 -24.98 75.40 -11.62
CA LYS A 3 -24.16 75.47 -10.36
C LYS A 3 -25.08 75.36 -9.13
N SER A 4 -25.04 74.36 -8.24
CA SER A 4 -23.93 73.86 -7.39
C SER A 4 -24.49 72.72 -6.51
N ILE A 5 -23.86 71.54 -6.34
CA ILE A 5 -22.81 71.11 -5.37
C ILE A 5 -23.32 69.86 -4.63
N VAL A 6 -22.48 68.83 -4.65
CA VAL A 6 -22.63 67.46 -4.11
C VAL A 6 -22.02 67.39 -2.71
N LEU A 7 -22.56 66.56 -1.80
CA LEU A 7 -21.78 65.73 -0.84
C LEU A 7 -22.72 64.77 -0.06
N VAL A 8 -22.82 63.49 -0.48
CA VAL A 8 -22.21 62.28 0.12
C VAL A 8 -22.72 61.94 1.54
N LEU A 9 -23.59 60.93 1.61
CA LEU A 9 -23.95 60.18 2.82
C LEU A 9 -22.74 59.38 3.32
N GLY A 10 -22.29 59.65 4.55
CA GLY A 10 -21.37 58.79 5.29
C GLY A 10 -22.13 57.74 6.10
N LEU A 11 -21.90 56.46 5.81
CA LEU A 11 -22.40 55.33 6.60
C LEU A 11 -21.39 55.02 7.71
N SER A 12 -21.91 54.94 8.93
CA SER A 12 -21.19 54.90 10.20
C SER A 12 -20.49 53.56 10.46
N LEU A 13 -19.18 53.60 10.74
CA LEU A 13 -18.50 52.57 11.53
C LEU A 13 -18.55 52.98 13.00
N VAL A 14 -19.06 52.10 13.87
CA VAL A 14 -18.91 52.23 15.32
C VAL A 14 -17.89 51.19 15.78
N LEU A 15 -16.73 51.68 16.20
CA LEU A 15 -15.75 50.98 17.02
C LEU A 15 -16.09 51.27 18.48
N THR A 16 -16.35 50.24 19.29
CA THR A 16 -16.33 50.33 20.75
C THR A 16 -15.08 49.64 21.28
N ALA A 17 -14.08 50.45 21.58
CA ALA A 17 -12.98 50.09 22.47
C ALA A 17 -13.37 50.49 23.90
N CYS A 18 -13.24 49.58 24.86
CA CYS A 18 -13.22 49.91 26.28
C CYS A 18 -11.94 49.36 26.91
N SER A 19 -11.20 50.26 27.55
CA SER A 19 -10.04 50.03 28.42
C SER A 19 -10.20 50.94 29.65
N PRO A 20 -9.43 50.79 30.74
CA PRO A 20 -9.77 49.99 31.92
C PRO A 20 -9.95 50.86 33.19
N VAL A 21 -10.54 50.30 34.26
CA VAL A 21 -10.43 50.88 35.62
C VAL A 21 -10.11 49.77 36.63
N ASN A 22 -9.02 50.01 37.36
CA ASN A 22 -8.55 49.27 38.52
C ASN A 22 -9.42 49.57 39.74
N ASP A 23 -9.66 48.58 40.59
CA ASP A 23 -9.61 48.78 42.04
C ASP A 23 -9.12 47.53 42.78
N LYS A 24 -8.33 47.80 43.82
CA LYS A 24 -7.60 46.86 44.66
C LYS A 24 -8.53 46.26 45.71
N ASP A 25 -8.41 44.97 46.03
CA ASP A 25 -7.77 44.54 47.28
C ASP A 25 -7.83 43.01 47.54
N SER A 26 -6.78 42.57 48.23
CA SER A 26 -6.67 41.41 49.13
C SER A 26 -6.29 40.00 48.61
N LYS A 27 -4.97 39.74 48.79
CA LYS A 27 -4.34 38.57 49.46
C LYS A 27 -4.58 37.13 48.97
N SER A 28 -3.44 36.52 48.60
CA SER A 28 -3.03 35.10 48.75
C SER A 28 -3.83 34.08 47.93
N SER A 29 -3.26 33.28 47.02
CA SER A 29 -2.03 32.49 47.17
C SER A 29 -1.52 32.07 45.79
N LYS A 30 -0.19 32.05 45.62
CA LYS A 30 0.46 31.29 44.55
C LYS A 30 0.22 29.80 44.79
N GLN A 31 -0.31 29.09 43.81
CA GLN A 31 0.02 27.69 43.63
C GLN A 31 0.06 27.35 42.13
N ASN A 32 1.17 26.74 41.76
CA ASN A 32 1.60 26.40 40.41
C ASN A 32 0.62 25.46 39.70
N THR A 33 0.32 25.77 38.44
CA THR A 33 0.06 24.74 37.41
C THR A 33 0.52 25.23 36.03
N GLU A 34 1.80 25.61 35.93
CA GLU A 34 2.51 25.56 34.65
C GLU A 34 2.87 24.09 34.39
N SER A 35 2.05 23.36 33.60
CA SER A 35 2.49 22.19 32.81
C SER A 35 1.33 21.38 32.23
N GLN A 36 0.40 21.94 31.42
CA GLN A 36 -0.53 21.10 30.63
C GLN A 36 -1.01 21.68 29.29
N GLN A 37 -0.36 22.72 28.73
CA GLN A 37 -0.87 23.39 27.52
C GLN A 37 0.07 23.39 26.31
N GLN A 38 1.17 22.62 26.34
CA GLN A 38 2.16 22.60 25.25
C GLN A 38 2.08 21.38 24.31
N ASP A 39 1.34 20.31 24.65
CA ASP A 39 1.35 19.08 23.84
C ASP A 39 0.29 18.99 22.73
N ARG A 40 -0.82 19.74 22.79
CA ARG A 40 -1.88 19.61 21.76
C ARG A 40 -1.54 20.25 20.41
N ASN A 41 -0.56 21.15 20.35
CA ASN A 41 -0.21 21.87 19.12
C ASN A 41 0.93 21.23 18.31
N LYS A 42 1.63 20.22 18.83
CA LYS A 42 2.66 19.50 18.05
C LYS A 42 2.09 18.43 17.12
N VAL A 43 0.92 17.86 17.44
CA VAL A 43 0.31 16.77 16.66
C VAL A 43 -0.10 17.21 15.25
N LYS A 44 -0.42 18.50 15.04
CA LYS A 44 -0.92 19.02 13.75
C LYS A 44 0.14 19.23 12.65
N GLN A 45 1.43 19.10 12.94
CA GLN A 45 2.49 19.30 11.93
C GLN A 45 3.11 18.00 11.41
N ILE A 46 2.74 16.86 11.98
CA ILE A 46 3.48 15.60 11.85
C ILE A 46 2.68 14.58 11.03
N ALA A 47 1.39 14.47 11.32
CA ALA A 47 0.50 13.51 10.70
C ALA A 47 -0.92 14.08 10.56
N THR A 48 -1.78 13.39 9.83
CA THR A 48 -3.20 13.74 9.72
C THR A 48 -3.89 13.73 11.09
N ASP A 49 -4.97 14.51 11.21
CA ASP A 49 -5.71 14.63 12.47
C ASP A 49 -6.45 13.32 12.78
N LYS A 50 -6.37 12.86 14.04
CA LYS A 50 -7.04 11.63 14.48
C LYS A 50 -8.56 11.76 14.34
N ASP A 51 -9.10 12.95 14.57
CA ASP A 51 -10.54 13.23 14.43
C ASP A 51 -11.03 13.10 12.98
N VAL A 52 -10.12 13.22 11.99
CA VAL A 52 -10.43 13.05 10.57
C VAL A 52 -10.33 11.59 10.16
N GLN A 53 -9.36 10.86 10.71
CA GLN A 53 -9.00 9.51 10.29
C GLN A 53 -9.81 8.41 11.01
N GLY A 54 -10.38 8.71 12.18
CA GLY A 54 -11.17 7.75 12.94
C GLY A 54 -10.34 6.54 13.38
N ASP A 55 -10.77 5.35 12.97
CA ASP A 55 -10.11 4.07 13.29
C ASP A 55 -9.00 3.70 12.28
N ASP A 56 -8.81 4.49 11.21
CA ASP A 56 -7.77 4.27 10.21
C ASP A 56 -6.42 4.89 10.61
N TYR A 57 -5.36 4.49 9.91
CA TYR A 57 -4.02 5.03 10.15
C TYR A 57 -3.93 6.51 9.81
N ARG A 58 -3.31 7.25 10.72
CA ARG A 58 -2.86 8.61 10.41
C ARG A 58 -1.69 8.55 9.44
N THR A 59 -1.66 9.47 8.47
CA THR A 59 -0.62 9.52 7.44
C THR A 59 0.45 10.55 7.79
N ILE A 60 1.73 10.23 7.56
CA ILE A 60 2.84 11.17 7.76
C ILE A 60 2.74 12.37 6.81
N LEU A 61 3.06 13.57 7.32
CA LEU A 61 3.14 14.81 6.56
C LEU A 61 4.60 15.32 6.43
N PRO A 62 4.99 15.89 5.27
CA PRO A 62 4.19 16.04 4.06
C PRO A 62 3.94 14.69 3.38
N PHE A 63 2.79 14.57 2.73
CA PHE A 63 2.40 13.37 2.00
C PHE A 63 3.45 13.02 0.94
N LYS A 64 3.84 11.75 0.90
CA LYS A 64 4.69 11.17 -0.13
C LYS A 64 3.87 10.12 -0.87
N GLU A 65 3.81 10.26 -2.18
CA GLU A 65 3.17 9.25 -3.04
C GLU A 65 4.02 7.97 -3.08
N SER A 66 3.38 6.82 -3.27
CA SER A 66 4.08 5.57 -3.53
C SER A 66 5.07 5.69 -4.70
N GLN A 67 6.27 5.14 -4.54
CA GLN A 67 7.24 5.00 -5.65
C GLN A 67 6.74 4.03 -6.74
N ALA A 68 5.72 3.22 -6.43
CA ALA A 68 5.07 2.26 -7.30
C ALA A 68 3.69 2.73 -7.81
N ARG A 69 3.32 4.01 -7.61
CA ARG A 69 1.98 4.54 -7.93
C ARG A 69 1.51 4.16 -9.33
N GLY A 70 0.29 3.65 -9.43
CA GLY A 70 -0.35 3.24 -10.67
C GLY A 70 -0.16 1.75 -11.03
N LEU A 71 0.77 1.04 -10.38
CA LEU A 71 1.01 -0.38 -10.70
C LEU A 71 -0.17 -1.28 -10.37
N ILE A 72 -0.93 -0.97 -9.33
CA ILE A 72 -2.15 -1.72 -8.96
C ILE A 72 -3.18 -1.67 -10.09
N GLN A 73 -3.31 -0.56 -10.79
CA GLN A 73 -4.25 -0.44 -11.90
C GLN A 73 -3.71 -1.11 -13.18
N GLU A 74 -2.39 -1.23 -13.35
CA GLU A 74 -1.75 -1.85 -14.51
C GLU A 74 -1.77 -3.40 -14.45
N ASN A 75 -1.57 -3.97 -13.26
CA ASN A 75 -1.18 -5.37 -13.10
C ASN A 75 -2.18 -6.24 -12.33
N MET A 76 -3.37 -5.72 -12.02
CA MET A 76 -4.43 -6.51 -11.39
C MET A 76 -5.41 -7.02 -12.46
N ALA A 77 -6.08 -8.15 -12.17
CA ALA A 77 -7.05 -8.75 -13.09
C ALA A 77 -8.21 -7.80 -13.41
N ASN A 78 -8.70 -7.08 -12.39
CA ASN A 78 -9.69 -6.02 -12.55
C ASN A 78 -9.65 -5.05 -11.35
N SER A 79 -10.43 -3.98 -11.41
CA SER A 79 -10.48 -2.96 -10.36
C SER A 79 -10.98 -3.49 -9.02
N TYR A 80 -11.94 -4.42 -9.01
CA TYR A 80 -12.44 -5.02 -7.77
C TYR A 80 -11.33 -5.76 -7.02
N ASN A 81 -10.49 -6.50 -7.76
CA ASN A 81 -9.33 -7.17 -7.17
C ASN A 81 -8.30 -6.16 -6.64
N GLY A 82 -8.08 -5.05 -7.34
CA GLY A 82 -7.17 -3.99 -6.90
C GLY A 82 -7.59 -3.35 -5.58
N GLU A 83 -8.86 -2.94 -5.49
CA GLU A 83 -9.43 -2.31 -4.29
C GLU A 83 -9.43 -3.26 -3.09
N ASP A 84 -9.94 -4.50 -3.25
CA ASP A 84 -9.96 -5.50 -2.17
C ASP A 84 -8.54 -5.90 -1.72
N PHE A 85 -7.57 -5.88 -2.64
CA PHE A 85 -6.18 -6.14 -2.31
C PHE A 85 -5.55 -5.01 -1.47
N GLU A 86 -5.75 -3.74 -1.84
CA GLU A 86 -5.25 -2.59 -1.08
C GLU A 86 -5.89 -2.53 0.32
N ASP A 87 -7.21 -2.61 0.40
CA ASP A 87 -7.97 -2.54 1.65
C ASP A 87 -7.70 -3.74 2.55
N GLY A 88 -7.72 -4.95 1.98
CA GLY A 88 -7.45 -6.17 2.75
C GLY A 88 -6.02 -6.23 3.27
N LEU A 89 -5.04 -5.67 2.54
CA LEU A 89 -3.67 -5.57 3.02
C LEU A 89 -3.58 -4.61 4.21
N LEU A 90 -4.28 -3.47 4.11
CA LEU A 90 -4.35 -2.50 5.20
C LEU A 90 -4.97 -3.11 6.46
N ASP A 91 -6.04 -3.90 6.31
CA ASP A 91 -6.69 -4.60 7.42
C ASP A 91 -5.76 -5.62 8.08
N ILE A 92 -4.98 -6.38 7.30
CA ILE A 92 -3.94 -7.26 7.85
C ILE A 92 -2.92 -6.43 8.62
N SER A 93 -2.45 -5.33 8.04
CA SER A 93 -1.49 -4.47 8.70
C SER A 93 -2.00 -3.94 10.04
N LYS A 94 -3.29 -3.56 10.16
CA LYS A 94 -3.88 -3.11 11.44
C LYS A 94 -3.77 -4.15 12.55
N THR A 95 -3.67 -5.45 12.20
CA THR A 95 -3.48 -6.52 13.20
C THR A 95 -2.04 -6.63 13.71
N VAL A 96 -1.07 -6.19 12.90
CA VAL A 96 0.37 -6.28 13.23
C VAL A 96 0.92 -4.94 13.74
N TYR A 97 0.44 -3.84 13.17
CA TYR A 97 0.84 -2.46 13.46
C TYR A 97 -0.40 -1.66 13.91
N PRO A 98 -0.74 -1.63 15.21
CA PRO A 98 -1.95 -0.94 15.67
C PRO A 98 -1.97 0.54 15.27
N THR A 99 -3.12 1.03 14.80
CA THR A 99 -3.30 2.42 14.32
C THR A 99 -3.10 3.47 15.41
N ASP A 100 -3.21 3.06 16.68
CA ASP A 100 -2.93 3.90 17.84
C ASP A 100 -1.43 4.13 18.06
N ASP A 101 -0.57 3.26 17.56
CA ASP A 101 0.89 3.27 17.81
C ASP A 101 1.70 3.62 16.55
N TYR A 102 1.15 3.34 15.36
CA TYR A 102 1.84 3.50 14.09
C TYR A 102 1.18 4.55 13.17
N LEU A 103 2.03 5.24 12.42
CA LEU A 103 1.66 6.07 11.29
C LEU A 103 1.87 5.30 9.99
N TYR A 104 1.05 5.60 8.99
CA TYR A 104 1.11 5.01 7.65
C TYR A 104 1.80 5.93 6.65
N GLN A 105 2.53 5.32 5.73
CA GLN A 105 3.02 5.93 4.51
C GLN A 105 2.92 4.92 3.36
N ASP A 106 2.60 5.41 2.17
CA ASP A 106 2.67 4.61 0.95
C ASP A 106 4.10 4.10 0.71
N GLY A 107 4.26 2.91 0.14
CA GLY A 107 5.58 2.28 -0.06
C GLY A 107 6.61 3.16 -0.77
N GLN A 108 7.76 3.32 -0.11
CA GLN A 108 8.88 4.16 -0.55
C GLN A 108 10.11 3.37 -1.01
N TYR A 109 10.20 2.08 -0.71
CA TYR A 109 11.42 1.29 -0.89
C TYR A 109 11.43 0.46 -2.19
N LEU A 110 10.27 -0.01 -2.65
CA LEU A 110 10.12 -0.70 -3.93
C LEU A 110 9.51 0.24 -4.97
N ASP A 111 10.36 0.77 -5.85
CA ASP A 111 9.91 1.60 -6.96
C ASP A 111 9.25 0.79 -8.10
N LYS A 112 8.61 1.51 -9.01
CA LYS A 112 7.90 0.93 -10.15
C LYS A 112 8.78 0.01 -11.00
N ASP A 113 10.03 0.39 -11.24
CA ASP A 113 10.93 -0.37 -12.11
C ASP A 113 11.41 -1.66 -11.43
N THR A 114 11.66 -1.60 -10.13
CA THR A 114 12.01 -2.74 -9.28
C THR A 114 10.87 -3.74 -9.22
N ILE A 115 9.64 -3.29 -8.95
CA ILE A 115 8.47 -4.17 -8.94
C ILE A 115 8.27 -4.78 -10.34
N LYS A 116 8.30 -3.97 -11.42
CA LYS A 116 8.20 -4.51 -12.78
C LYS A 116 9.30 -5.53 -13.10
N ALA A 117 10.50 -5.38 -12.55
CA ALA A 117 11.56 -6.37 -12.69
C ALA A 117 11.24 -7.67 -11.93
N TYR A 118 10.70 -7.58 -10.71
CA TYR A 118 10.31 -8.73 -9.90
C TYR A 118 9.16 -9.52 -10.56
N LEU A 119 8.23 -8.83 -11.22
CA LEU A 119 7.11 -9.47 -11.91
C LEU A 119 7.50 -10.23 -13.19
N LYS A 120 8.73 -10.05 -13.70
CA LYS A 120 9.19 -10.76 -14.90
C LYS A 120 9.48 -12.24 -14.62
N PRO A 121 9.47 -13.09 -15.65
CA PRO A 121 10.06 -14.42 -15.59
C PRO A 121 11.53 -14.36 -15.17
N LYS A 122 11.94 -15.28 -14.31
CA LYS A 122 13.35 -15.52 -14.01
C LYS A 122 14.04 -16.08 -15.25
N TYR A 123 15.27 -15.67 -15.51
CA TYR A 123 16.11 -16.25 -16.55
C TYR A 123 16.92 -17.43 -16.01
N THR A 124 16.95 -18.50 -16.79
CA THR A 124 17.92 -19.58 -16.63
C THR A 124 19.29 -19.17 -17.13
N LYS A 125 20.33 -19.86 -16.66
CA LYS A 125 21.68 -19.71 -17.19
C LYS A 125 21.74 -19.86 -18.72
N LYS A 126 20.99 -20.82 -19.27
CA LYS A 126 20.95 -21.06 -20.73
C LYS A 126 20.33 -19.90 -21.51
N GLU A 127 19.33 -19.23 -20.94
CA GLU A 127 18.74 -18.03 -21.56
C GLU A 127 19.72 -16.86 -21.49
N LEU A 128 20.34 -16.64 -20.33
CA LEU A 128 21.36 -15.61 -20.16
C LEU A 128 22.55 -15.81 -21.10
N ASP A 129 23.04 -17.03 -21.27
CA ASP A 129 24.18 -17.32 -22.15
C ASP A 129 23.87 -17.05 -23.64
N LYS A 130 22.59 -17.09 -24.04
CA LYS A 130 22.15 -16.78 -25.42
C LYS A 130 21.89 -15.30 -25.65
N MET A 131 21.72 -14.50 -24.60
CA MET A 131 21.48 -13.07 -24.72
C MET A 131 22.78 -12.33 -25.04
N SER A 132 22.70 -11.37 -25.96
CA SER A 132 23.79 -10.42 -26.17
C SER A 132 23.98 -9.51 -24.94
N ASP A 133 25.17 -8.94 -24.77
CA ASP A 133 25.42 -7.99 -23.66
C ASP A 133 24.48 -6.78 -23.70
N LYS A 134 24.13 -6.34 -24.92
CA LYS A 134 23.14 -5.28 -25.13
C LYS A 134 21.76 -5.70 -24.63
N GLU A 135 21.31 -6.90 -24.97
CA GLU A 135 20.02 -7.44 -24.53
C GLU A 135 19.97 -7.66 -23.01
N LYS A 136 21.06 -8.16 -22.40
CA LYS A 136 21.17 -8.31 -20.94
C LYS A 136 21.01 -6.97 -20.23
N LYS A 137 21.62 -5.92 -20.77
CA LYS A 137 21.53 -4.57 -20.22
C LYS A 137 20.13 -3.97 -20.42
N GLU A 138 19.53 -4.11 -21.60
CA GLU A 138 18.18 -3.61 -21.87
C GLU A 138 17.10 -4.29 -21.02
N LYS A 139 17.28 -5.58 -20.71
CA LYS A 139 16.32 -6.35 -19.92
C LYS A 139 16.63 -6.41 -18.42
N ASN A 140 17.71 -5.77 -17.96
CA ASN A 140 18.29 -5.96 -16.61
C ASN A 140 18.47 -7.45 -16.26
N ALA A 141 18.81 -8.28 -17.25
CA ALA A 141 18.87 -9.73 -17.11
C ALA A 141 20.07 -10.19 -16.27
N THR A 142 21.11 -9.35 -16.13
CA THR A 142 22.30 -9.66 -15.32
C THR A 142 21.97 -9.82 -13.84
N GLU A 143 21.04 -9.02 -13.31
CA GLU A 143 20.58 -9.11 -11.93
C GLU A 143 19.53 -10.22 -11.74
N ASN A 144 18.86 -10.61 -12.84
CA ASN A 144 17.92 -11.73 -12.88
C ASN A 144 16.86 -11.69 -11.75
N LEU A 145 16.29 -10.50 -11.55
CA LEU A 145 15.36 -10.22 -10.44
C LEU A 145 13.97 -10.85 -10.62
N GLY A 146 13.67 -11.44 -11.76
CA GLY A 146 12.35 -12.05 -12.03
C GLY A 146 11.99 -13.12 -10.99
N LEU A 147 10.77 -13.05 -10.46
CA LEU A 147 10.21 -13.99 -9.50
C LEU A 147 9.29 -15.02 -10.17
N ASN A 148 8.69 -14.67 -11.30
CA ASN A 148 7.85 -15.62 -12.03
C ASN A 148 8.67 -16.76 -12.65
N PRO A 149 8.07 -17.94 -12.89
CA PRO A 149 8.77 -19.08 -13.47
C PRO A 149 9.46 -18.74 -14.78
N SER A 150 10.64 -19.32 -14.99
CA SER A 150 11.35 -19.20 -16.26
C SER A 150 10.59 -19.88 -17.39
N VAL A 151 10.58 -19.24 -18.56
CA VAL A 151 10.04 -19.84 -19.79
C VAL A 151 10.99 -20.85 -20.43
N ASN A 152 12.22 -21.00 -19.91
CA ASN A 152 13.23 -21.96 -20.40
C ASN A 152 13.52 -21.85 -21.92
N GLY A 153 13.42 -20.64 -22.47
CA GLY A 153 13.57 -20.36 -23.89
C GLY A 153 12.40 -20.79 -24.77
N GLU A 154 11.26 -21.18 -24.18
CA GLU A 154 10.01 -21.37 -24.92
C GLU A 154 9.48 -20.02 -25.40
N SER A 155 8.88 -20.02 -26.59
CA SER A 155 8.29 -18.85 -27.23
C SER A 155 6.81 -19.05 -27.60
N ASP A 156 6.32 -20.28 -27.49
CA ASP A 156 4.91 -20.59 -27.69
C ASP A 156 4.11 -20.23 -26.42
N GLU A 157 3.24 -19.22 -26.54
CA GLU A 157 2.44 -18.68 -25.44
C GLU A 157 1.52 -19.72 -24.80
N GLU A 158 0.99 -20.69 -25.56
CA GLU A 158 0.15 -21.76 -25.00
C GLU A 158 0.98 -22.73 -24.17
N LYS A 159 2.21 -23.03 -24.60
CA LYS A 159 3.12 -23.86 -23.79
C LYS A 159 3.64 -23.12 -22.57
N ILE A 160 3.90 -21.81 -22.67
CA ILE A 160 4.27 -20.98 -21.53
C ILE A 160 3.13 -20.98 -20.51
N ALA A 161 1.89 -20.74 -20.95
CA ALA A 161 0.71 -20.76 -20.09
C ALA A 161 0.53 -22.08 -19.33
N LYS A 162 0.85 -23.21 -19.96
CA LYS A 162 0.72 -24.55 -19.37
C LYS A 162 1.88 -24.94 -18.45
N ASN A 163 3.11 -24.56 -18.77
CA ASN A 163 4.30 -25.08 -18.10
C ASN A 163 4.98 -24.08 -17.15
N SER A 164 4.79 -22.79 -17.40
CA SER A 164 5.49 -21.71 -16.70
C SER A 164 4.65 -20.42 -16.70
N PRO A 165 3.37 -20.47 -16.24
CA PRO A 165 2.51 -19.28 -16.19
C PRO A 165 3.06 -18.27 -15.18
N ALA A 166 2.69 -17.01 -15.36
CA ALA A 166 2.96 -15.99 -14.35
C ALA A 166 2.01 -16.19 -13.15
N TYR A 167 2.57 -16.60 -12.01
CA TYR A 167 1.83 -16.74 -10.75
C TYR A 167 1.68 -15.39 -10.06
N LEU A 168 2.73 -14.57 -10.03
CA LEU A 168 2.72 -13.26 -9.39
C LEU A 168 2.28 -12.20 -10.41
N SER A 169 1.24 -11.47 -10.06
CA SER A 169 0.66 -10.40 -10.86
C SER A 169 1.19 -9.06 -10.39
N ASN A 170 1.19 -8.82 -9.08
CA ASN A 170 1.59 -7.53 -8.53
C ASN A 170 2.14 -7.64 -7.10
N ILE A 171 2.85 -6.58 -6.68
CA ILE A 171 3.35 -6.40 -5.31
C ILE A 171 2.88 -5.03 -4.82
N LEU A 172 2.47 -4.95 -3.56
CA LEU A 172 2.14 -3.70 -2.88
C LEU A 172 2.94 -3.57 -1.59
N GLU A 173 3.47 -2.39 -1.34
CA GLU A 173 4.23 -2.06 -0.13
C GLU A 173 3.49 -0.99 0.68
N GLN A 174 3.45 -1.20 1.99
CA GLN A 174 2.94 -0.27 3.00
C GLN A 174 3.99 -0.09 4.09
N ASP A 175 4.33 1.17 4.38
CA ASP A 175 5.37 1.52 5.35
C ASP A 175 4.77 2.07 6.64
N TYR A 176 5.30 1.60 7.77
CA TYR A 176 4.81 1.93 9.11
C TYR A 176 5.90 2.58 9.96
N TYR A 177 5.53 3.64 10.65
CA TYR A 177 6.44 4.45 11.45
C TYR A 177 5.89 4.66 12.85
N ASP A 178 6.76 4.97 13.80
CA ASP A 178 6.33 5.36 15.15
C ASP A 178 5.56 6.69 15.10
N ASN A 179 4.57 6.85 15.98
CA ASN A 179 3.80 8.09 16.16
C ASN A 179 4.64 9.37 16.37
N GLY A 180 5.86 9.23 16.89
CA GLY A 180 6.81 10.32 17.09
C GLY A 180 7.66 10.66 15.86
N ASP A 181 7.63 9.86 14.79
CA ASP A 181 8.43 10.12 13.59
C ASP A 181 7.77 11.18 12.70
N THR A 182 8.42 12.33 12.64
CA THR A 182 7.93 13.53 11.94
C THR A 182 8.47 13.69 10.53
N LYS A 183 9.36 12.79 10.10
CA LYS A 183 10.05 12.88 8.82
C LYS A 183 9.90 11.61 7.97
N GLY A 184 9.44 10.52 8.58
CA GLY A 184 9.40 9.20 7.96
C GLY A 184 10.82 8.70 7.67
N ASN A 185 11.72 8.91 8.64
CA ASN A 185 13.14 8.58 8.47
C ASN A 185 13.50 7.24 9.13
N ASN A 186 12.73 6.79 10.12
CA ASN A 186 13.01 5.57 10.87
C ASN A 186 11.81 4.65 10.75
N ILE A 187 11.74 3.90 9.65
CA ILE A 187 10.72 2.88 9.45
C ILE A 187 10.74 1.89 10.62
N LYS A 188 9.56 1.51 11.08
CA LYS A 188 9.34 0.61 12.22
C LYS A 188 8.65 -0.68 11.85
N GLY A 189 8.05 -0.73 10.67
CA GLY A 189 7.46 -1.94 10.13
C GLY A 189 7.14 -1.75 8.66
N MET A 190 7.00 -2.87 7.97
CA MET A 190 6.60 -2.90 6.57
C MET A 190 5.59 -4.03 6.38
N THR A 191 4.62 -3.82 5.49
CA THR A 191 3.76 -4.88 4.98
C THR A 191 3.90 -4.97 3.45
N ILE A 192 4.13 -6.18 2.96
CA ILE A 192 4.21 -6.52 1.54
C ILE A 192 3.06 -7.44 1.17
N GLY A 193 2.20 -6.98 0.26
CA GLY A 193 1.16 -7.79 -0.36
C GLY A 193 1.68 -8.41 -1.65
N LEU A 194 1.39 -9.70 -1.87
CA LEU A 194 1.63 -10.41 -3.12
C LEU A 194 0.29 -10.77 -3.77
N ALA A 195 -0.04 -10.10 -4.88
CA ALA A 195 -1.23 -10.41 -5.67
C ALA A 195 -0.92 -11.52 -6.67
N MET A 196 -1.53 -12.68 -6.46
CA MET A 196 -1.30 -13.90 -7.23
C MET A 196 -2.45 -14.16 -8.20
N ASN A 197 -2.12 -14.63 -9.41
CA ASN A 197 -3.08 -15.05 -10.40
C ASN A 197 -3.72 -16.39 -9.99
N SER A 198 -5.04 -16.48 -10.03
CA SER A 198 -5.75 -17.78 -10.07
C SER A 198 -6.04 -18.24 -11.50
N ILE A 199 -5.99 -17.31 -12.45
CA ILE A 199 -6.18 -17.53 -13.88
C ILE A 199 -5.09 -16.74 -14.59
N TYR A 200 -4.32 -17.41 -15.44
CA TYR A 200 -3.30 -16.78 -16.28
C TYR A 200 -3.89 -16.50 -17.66
N TYR A 201 -3.90 -15.23 -18.05
CA TYR A 201 -4.45 -14.77 -19.34
C TYR A 201 -3.32 -14.52 -20.34
N TYR A 202 -3.49 -14.97 -21.58
CA TYR A 202 -2.46 -14.87 -22.61
C TYR A 202 -3.08 -14.74 -24.01
N GLN A 203 -2.30 -14.22 -24.96
CA GLN A 203 -2.68 -14.13 -26.38
C GLN A 203 -1.62 -14.82 -27.22
N LYS A 204 -2.03 -15.62 -28.21
CA LYS A 204 -1.09 -16.34 -29.10
C LYS A 204 -0.47 -15.43 -30.16
N GLU A 205 -1.11 -14.32 -30.45
CA GLU A 205 -0.68 -13.32 -31.41
C GLU A 205 -1.10 -11.93 -30.95
N LYS A 206 -0.38 -10.91 -31.40
CA LYS A 206 -0.61 -9.52 -30.99
C LYS A 206 -2.00 -9.07 -31.43
N TYR A 207 -2.81 -8.59 -30.47
CA TYR A 207 -4.21 -8.18 -30.70
C TYR A 207 -5.16 -9.32 -31.09
N GLY A 208 -4.79 -10.57 -30.78
CA GLY A 208 -5.62 -11.75 -31.01
C GLY A 208 -6.65 -12.00 -29.89
N GLU A 209 -7.23 -13.19 -29.91
CA GLU A 209 -8.13 -13.68 -28.86
C GLU A 209 -7.37 -13.91 -27.54
N THR A 210 -8.01 -13.57 -26.42
CA THR A 210 -7.48 -13.84 -25.08
C THR A 210 -7.87 -15.24 -24.63
N TYR A 211 -6.87 -16.08 -24.44
CA TYR A 211 -6.99 -17.40 -23.83
C TYR A 211 -6.70 -17.31 -22.33
N ASN A 212 -7.06 -18.36 -21.60
CA ASN A 212 -6.78 -18.44 -20.17
C ASN A 212 -6.41 -19.86 -19.76
N GLU A 213 -5.56 -19.95 -18.73
CA GLU A 213 -5.29 -21.20 -18.02
C GLU A 213 -5.56 -21.03 -16.53
N LYS A 214 -6.32 -21.97 -15.97
CA LYS A 214 -6.64 -21.98 -14.54
C LYS A 214 -5.46 -22.55 -13.76
N LEU A 215 -5.04 -21.82 -12.73
CA LEU A 215 -3.95 -22.23 -11.86
C LEU A 215 -4.50 -22.95 -10.62
N ASP A 216 -3.80 -23.98 -10.16
CA ASP A 216 -4.17 -24.66 -8.93
C ASP A 216 -3.95 -23.73 -7.73
N LYS A 217 -5.02 -23.45 -6.96
CA LYS A 217 -4.96 -22.46 -5.87
C LYS A 217 -4.00 -22.84 -4.76
N LYS A 218 -3.77 -24.14 -4.54
CA LYS A 218 -2.82 -24.60 -3.52
C LYS A 218 -1.39 -24.31 -4.00
N GLU A 219 -1.08 -24.63 -5.26
CA GLU A 219 0.20 -24.29 -5.87
C GLU A 219 0.43 -22.77 -5.91
N VAL A 220 -0.58 -21.99 -6.31
CA VAL A 220 -0.51 -20.51 -6.33
C VAL A 220 -0.13 -19.95 -4.96
N LYS A 221 -0.74 -20.48 -3.89
CA LYS A 221 -0.40 -20.09 -2.53
C LYS A 221 1.04 -20.48 -2.19
N GLU A 222 1.45 -21.71 -2.46
CA GLU A 222 2.82 -22.18 -2.21
C GLU A 222 3.86 -21.32 -2.94
N LYS A 223 3.60 -20.98 -4.21
CA LYS A 223 4.44 -20.06 -4.99
C LYS A 223 4.49 -18.65 -4.40
N GLY A 224 3.36 -18.12 -3.93
CA GLY A 224 3.34 -16.82 -3.24
C GLY A 224 4.19 -16.83 -1.97
N GLN A 225 4.15 -17.92 -1.20
CA GLN A 225 4.95 -18.08 0.00
C GLN A 225 6.45 -18.19 -0.32
N GLU A 226 6.83 -18.97 -1.34
CA GLU A 226 8.22 -19.05 -1.83
C GLU A 226 8.75 -17.70 -2.31
N MET A 227 7.93 -16.94 -3.06
CA MET A 227 8.31 -15.61 -3.55
C MET A 227 8.44 -14.59 -2.41
N ALA A 228 7.63 -14.69 -1.36
CA ALA A 228 7.74 -13.82 -0.20
C ALA A 228 9.08 -13.99 0.54
N GLU A 229 9.58 -15.22 0.69
CA GLU A 229 10.90 -15.49 1.29
C GLU A 229 12.06 -14.90 0.47
N GLU A 230 11.95 -14.99 -0.86
CA GLU A 230 12.92 -14.37 -1.77
C GLU A 230 12.87 -12.83 -1.69
N ILE A 231 11.67 -12.23 -1.65
CA ILE A 231 11.53 -10.78 -1.48
C ILE A 231 12.08 -10.33 -0.13
N LEU A 232 11.79 -11.05 0.97
CA LEU A 232 12.37 -10.76 2.29
C LEU A 232 13.89 -10.73 2.22
N SER A 233 14.49 -11.75 1.58
CA SER A 233 15.95 -11.83 1.45
C SER A 233 16.53 -10.59 0.75
N ARG A 234 15.86 -10.10 -0.31
CA ARG A 234 16.28 -8.88 -1.04
C ARG A 234 16.06 -7.61 -0.23
N LEU A 235 14.93 -7.48 0.46
CA LEU A 235 14.66 -6.31 1.30
C LEU A 235 15.68 -6.18 2.43
N ARG A 236 16.15 -7.31 3.00
CA ARG A 236 17.19 -7.34 4.04
C ARG A 236 18.58 -6.91 3.55
N GLU A 237 18.80 -6.77 2.24
CA GLU A 237 20.02 -6.15 1.69
C GLU A 237 20.01 -4.62 1.84
N ASN A 238 18.85 -4.00 2.06
CA ASN A 238 18.73 -2.58 2.37
C ASN A 238 18.99 -2.36 3.87
N GLU A 239 19.97 -1.52 4.19
CA GLU A 239 20.37 -1.23 5.58
C GLU A 239 19.21 -0.61 6.40
N ASP A 240 18.31 0.16 5.79
CA ASP A 240 17.16 0.77 6.48
C ASP A 240 16.09 -0.28 6.85
N LEU A 241 16.06 -1.40 6.12
CA LEU A 241 15.05 -2.45 6.27
C LEU A 241 15.59 -3.68 6.96
N LYS A 242 16.86 -3.70 7.38
CA LYS A 242 17.54 -4.90 7.86
C LYS A 242 16.95 -5.45 9.16
N ASP A 243 16.53 -4.56 10.04
CA ASP A 243 16.18 -4.93 11.41
C ASP A 243 14.68 -4.86 11.68
N ILE A 244 13.89 -4.19 10.85
CA ILE A 244 12.44 -3.99 11.10
C ILE A 244 11.62 -5.29 10.98
N PRO A 245 10.48 -5.41 11.66
CA PRO A 245 9.50 -6.42 11.30
C PRO A 245 8.97 -6.19 9.88
N ILE A 246 8.82 -7.27 9.10
CA ILE A 246 8.24 -7.24 7.74
C ILE A 246 7.17 -8.31 7.63
N THR A 247 5.93 -7.88 7.38
CA THR A 247 4.79 -8.77 7.18
C THR A 247 4.55 -9.01 5.71
N PHE A 248 4.35 -10.26 5.32
CA PHE A 248 4.01 -10.66 3.97
C PHE A 248 2.63 -11.28 3.94
N ALA A 249 1.80 -10.89 2.98
CA ALA A 249 0.45 -11.41 2.81
C ALA A 249 0.21 -11.86 1.36
N VAL A 250 -0.34 -13.06 1.20
CA VAL A 250 -0.62 -13.66 -0.12
C VAL A 250 -2.10 -13.48 -0.44
N TYR A 251 -2.38 -12.79 -1.54
CA TYR A 251 -3.71 -12.55 -2.10
C TYR A 251 -3.90 -13.37 -3.37
N ILE A 252 -5.00 -14.11 -3.49
CA ILE A 252 -5.33 -14.84 -4.72
C ILE A 252 -6.45 -14.09 -5.43
N GLN A 253 -6.15 -13.53 -6.60
CA GLN A 253 -7.10 -12.78 -7.41
C GLN A 253 -8.20 -13.67 -7.97
N SER A 254 -9.40 -13.12 -8.14
CA SER A 254 -10.45 -13.70 -8.99
C SER A 254 -10.19 -13.42 -10.48
N GLY A 255 -11.06 -13.91 -11.37
CA GLY A 255 -10.92 -13.71 -12.82
C GLY A 255 -11.22 -12.26 -13.24
N GLN A 256 -10.75 -11.87 -14.44
CA GLN A 256 -10.92 -10.52 -14.99
C GLN A 256 -12.40 -10.08 -15.07
N GLU A 257 -13.30 -11.01 -15.35
CA GLU A 257 -14.75 -10.77 -15.47
C GLU A 257 -15.52 -10.94 -14.14
N ASP A 258 -14.84 -11.33 -13.06
CA ASP A 258 -15.50 -11.57 -11.78
C ASP A 258 -15.77 -10.25 -11.05
N ILE A 259 -17.05 -10.04 -10.67
CA ILE A 259 -17.47 -8.91 -9.82
C ILE A 259 -17.18 -9.15 -8.33
N ILE A 260 -16.92 -10.42 -7.97
CA ILE A 260 -16.50 -10.78 -6.62
C ILE A 260 -14.96 -10.77 -6.65
N PRO A 261 -14.30 -9.96 -5.82
CA PRO A 261 -12.85 -9.95 -5.78
C PRO A 261 -12.30 -11.28 -5.25
N GLY A 262 -10.97 -11.39 -5.32
CA GLY A 262 -10.20 -12.45 -4.69
C GLY A 262 -10.29 -12.44 -3.17
N HIS A 263 -9.22 -12.92 -2.53
CA HIS A 263 -9.08 -12.84 -1.07
C HIS A 263 -7.65 -13.15 -0.64
N PHE A 264 -7.27 -12.62 0.52
CA PHE A 264 -6.08 -13.07 1.22
C PHE A 264 -6.25 -14.49 1.76
N VAL A 265 -5.21 -15.31 1.57
CA VAL A 265 -5.21 -16.73 1.97
C VAL A 265 -4.30 -17.00 3.16
N SER A 266 -3.23 -16.23 3.31
CA SER A 266 -2.29 -16.36 4.41
C SER A 266 -1.40 -15.14 4.56
N TYR A 267 -0.86 -14.95 5.76
CA TYR A 267 0.19 -13.97 6.04
C TYR A 267 1.23 -14.54 7.00
N ALA A 268 2.43 -13.99 6.99
CA ALA A 268 3.52 -14.31 7.91
C ALA A 268 4.36 -13.08 8.16
N THR A 269 4.98 -13.00 9.34
CA THR A 269 5.82 -11.87 9.72
C THR A 269 7.23 -12.35 9.99
N SER A 270 8.22 -11.65 9.42
CA SER A 270 9.61 -11.72 9.86
C SER A 270 9.74 -10.81 11.07
N GLU A 271 10.14 -11.37 12.20
CA GLU A 271 10.35 -10.63 13.44
C GLU A 271 11.51 -9.62 13.30
N GLU A 272 11.65 -8.74 14.29
CA GLU A 272 12.76 -7.80 14.37
C GLU A 272 14.11 -8.55 14.34
N ASN A 273 15.05 -8.09 13.50
CA ASN A 273 16.33 -8.76 13.19
C ASN A 273 16.19 -10.18 12.61
N GLY A 274 14.98 -10.58 12.20
CA GLY A 274 14.67 -11.88 11.61
C GLY A 274 15.06 -11.96 10.13
N SER A 275 15.69 -13.07 9.74
CA SER A 275 16.03 -13.37 8.34
C SER A 275 15.07 -14.35 7.65
N LYS A 276 13.99 -14.75 8.33
CA LYS A 276 13.02 -15.75 7.85
C LYS A 276 11.62 -15.38 8.30
N LEU A 277 10.62 -15.79 7.52
CA LEU A 277 9.23 -15.66 7.92
C LEU A 277 8.88 -16.65 9.04
N SER A 278 7.98 -16.21 9.91
CA SER A 278 7.31 -17.07 10.89
C SER A 278 6.38 -18.08 10.21
N GLU A 279 5.73 -18.93 11.01
CA GLU A 279 4.72 -19.84 10.50
C GLU A 279 3.56 -19.07 9.85
N TRP A 280 3.21 -19.47 8.63
CA TRP A 280 2.14 -18.83 7.87
C TRP A 280 0.78 -19.02 8.54
N GLN A 281 0.19 -17.90 8.94
CA GLN A 281 -1.15 -17.84 9.50
C GLN A 281 -2.18 -17.88 8.38
N LYS A 282 -3.12 -18.82 8.46
CA LYS A 282 -4.19 -18.95 7.46
C LYS A 282 -5.29 -17.91 7.71
N ILE A 283 -5.63 -17.17 6.67
CA ILE A 283 -6.76 -16.23 6.70
C ILE A 283 -8.02 -16.99 6.25
N ARG A 284 -9.08 -16.93 7.06
CA ARG A 284 -10.40 -17.43 6.66
C ARG A 284 -11.15 -16.29 5.99
N SER A 285 -11.25 -16.34 4.66
CA SER A 285 -12.03 -15.38 3.88
C SER A 285 -13.49 -15.31 4.36
N LYS A 286 -14.03 -14.08 4.43
CA LYS A 286 -15.44 -13.78 4.72
C LYS A 286 -16.15 -13.24 3.46
N ASN A 287 -16.00 -13.88 2.30
CA ASN A 287 -16.70 -13.38 1.10
C ASN A 287 -18.14 -13.94 1.07
N GLY A 288 -19.04 -13.31 1.83
CA GLY A 288 -20.47 -13.53 1.77
C GLY A 288 -21.17 -12.28 1.25
N PHE A 289 -21.63 -12.30 -0.01
CA PHE A 289 -22.60 -11.31 -0.48
C PHE A 289 -23.80 -11.35 0.46
N THR A 290 -24.02 -10.26 1.20
CA THR A 290 -25.31 -10.00 1.81
C THR A 290 -26.27 -9.80 0.65
N THR A 291 -27.01 -10.86 0.31
CA THR A 291 -28.03 -10.81 -0.72
C THR A 291 -29.02 -9.73 -0.31
N PHE A 292 -29.11 -8.64 -1.09
CA PHE A 292 -30.23 -7.72 -1.03
C PHE A 292 -31.48 -8.53 -1.38
N ARG A 293 -32.08 -9.17 -0.37
CA ARG A 293 -33.41 -9.74 -0.47
C ARG A 293 -34.35 -8.57 -0.69
N GLY A 294 -34.75 -8.43 -1.95
CA GLY A 294 -35.55 -7.34 -2.45
C GLY A 294 -36.72 -6.99 -1.54
N CYS A 295 -36.96 -5.69 -1.47
CA CYS A 295 -38.17 -5.04 -1.02
C CYS A 295 -39.40 -5.93 -1.31
N ARG A 296 -39.91 -6.64 -0.29
CA ARG A 296 -41.23 -7.26 -0.36
C ARG A 296 -42.21 -6.11 -0.40
N ARG A 297 -42.76 -5.86 -1.59
CA ARG A 297 -43.99 -5.10 -1.80
C ARG A 297 -45.00 -5.51 -0.73
N PHE A 298 -45.37 -4.56 0.12
CA PHE A 298 -46.63 -4.60 0.84
C PHE A 298 -47.77 -4.73 -0.18
N LYS A 299 -48.57 -5.79 -0.01
CA LYS A 299 -49.97 -5.81 -0.39
C LYS A 299 -50.75 -6.16 0.86
#